data_AF-A0A520R3I1-F1
#
_entry.id   AF-A0A520R3I1-F1
#
_cell.length_a   1.000
_cell.length_b   1.000
_cell.length_c   1.000
_cell.angle_alpha   90.00
_cell.angle_beta   90.00
_cell.angle_gamma   90.00
#
_symmetry.space_group_name_H-M   'P 1'
#
loop_
_entity.id
_entity.type
_entity.pdbx_description
1 polymer ?
#
loop_
_entity_poly.entity_id
_entity_poly.type
_entity_poly.pdbx_seq_one_letter_code
_entity_poly.pdbx_strand_id
1 'polypeptide(L)'
;MNSGFQWPYGRREGALPVWAHHRAAAPDAELFPRVIFQDRTSEGWASRSSSDFSRDEYFCLSFQQAASSRDALDAVSCPSIFNSDKGRYLTPDDVANGYAEPFQLEPGNATMRPLEVGSLYPPRRDVERCNDAACFDHRDVARYGTDARRIMPEIDAVTMATPPAGRPQTITFNLPDEWPDGEYVAWIEVNTEGDYNAAWGPERFPTPVGPDGQWDTWAINYGYPYRGQPSVVFRVPFTVGGGAANETARDPWGYGTVDGQEGTVHEMDGSITNDPSSAPGSGADRLRLDDVTGARVEVTVIGPEVCMENTPPGELLDVSVTEYEERRDAHRYAHLSFIAPDDDLGVTRYEVRISRTPVTDLESFMRAVPAEAASLEHMALTIDPDIPPGDVVAVDFGGLAPETAYYVAVRALDRCGLGSPIAVAEYTTPAIEFTTVSPCFVATAAWGTPMASEIGALRRFRDRHLRSNAVGRGLVSVYETVGPHLASVIRQDDGLRAATRAALAPFVALARVLE
;
A
#
# COMPACT_ATOMS: atom_id res chain seq x y z
N MET A 1 -15.14 9.00 -8.66
CA MET A 1 -14.85 8.76 -7.23
C MET A 1 -13.59 9.47 -6.76
N ASN A 2 -13.64 10.09 -5.58
CA ASN A 2 -12.43 10.43 -4.83
C ASN A 2 -11.65 9.15 -4.56
N SER A 3 -10.39 9.17 -4.93
CA SER A 3 -9.57 8.01 -4.77
C SER A 3 -8.12 8.44 -4.64
N GLY A 4 -7.79 8.82 -3.41
CA GLY A 4 -6.44 8.66 -2.90
C GLY A 4 -6.43 7.44 -1.98
N PHE A 5 -5.26 6.87 -1.75
CA PHE A 5 -5.04 5.86 -0.71
C PHE A 5 -5.57 6.26 0.69
N GLN A 6 -5.70 7.56 0.99
CA GLN A 6 -6.31 8.12 2.21
C GLN A 6 -7.83 7.99 2.23
N TRP A 7 -8.49 7.79 1.09
CA TRP A 7 -9.93 7.59 1.07
C TRP A 7 -10.22 6.12 1.29
N PRO A 8 -10.99 5.78 2.34
CA PRO A 8 -11.03 4.40 2.80
C PRO A 8 -11.65 3.47 1.75
N TYR A 9 -12.38 4.03 0.78
CA TYR A 9 -12.97 3.27 -0.31
C TYR A 9 -13.09 4.15 -1.56
N GLY A 10 -12.34 3.78 -2.59
CA GLY A 10 -12.48 4.33 -3.92
C GLY A 10 -12.02 3.28 -4.91
N ARG A 11 -12.90 2.89 -5.84
CA ARG A 11 -12.51 1.97 -6.91
C ARG A 11 -11.41 2.64 -7.74
N ARG A 12 -10.29 1.93 -7.92
CA ARG A 12 -9.13 2.42 -8.67
C ARG A 12 -9.23 2.09 -10.15
N GLU A 13 -10.35 2.49 -10.76
CA GLU A 13 -10.69 2.07 -12.12
C GLU A 13 -9.70 2.61 -13.17
N GLY A 14 -9.14 3.81 -12.95
CA GLY A 14 -8.13 4.42 -13.82
C GLY A 14 -6.67 4.08 -13.51
N ALA A 15 -6.38 3.13 -12.61
CA ALA A 15 -5.00 2.80 -12.25
C ALA A 15 -4.26 2.04 -13.36
N LEU A 16 -4.81 0.92 -13.83
CA LEU A 16 -4.22 0.09 -14.89
C LEU A 16 -5.31 -0.34 -15.88
N PRO A 17 -5.97 0.61 -16.55
CA PRO A 17 -7.17 0.33 -17.32
C PRO A 17 -6.90 -0.53 -18.55
N VAL A 18 -5.75 -0.38 -19.21
CA VAL A 18 -5.45 -1.15 -20.42
C VAL A 18 -5.35 -2.63 -20.09
N TRP A 19 -4.57 -2.98 -19.05
CA TRP A 19 -4.48 -4.35 -18.54
C TRP A 19 -5.84 -4.87 -18.10
N ALA A 20 -6.59 -4.10 -17.31
CA ALA A 20 -7.80 -4.59 -16.68
C ALA A 20 -8.91 -4.91 -17.68
N HIS A 21 -9.08 -4.06 -18.71
CA HIS A 21 -10.00 -4.30 -19.82
C HIS A 21 -9.54 -5.45 -20.72
N HIS A 22 -8.24 -5.55 -21.02
CA HIS A 22 -7.70 -6.65 -21.82
C HIS A 22 -7.92 -8.01 -21.12
N ARG A 23 -7.70 -8.07 -19.80
CA ARG A 23 -7.99 -9.26 -18.99
C ARG A 23 -9.47 -9.61 -19.04
N ALA A 24 -10.35 -8.63 -18.87
CA ALA A 24 -11.80 -8.83 -18.88
C ALA A 24 -12.34 -9.26 -20.26
N ALA A 25 -11.65 -8.91 -21.34
CA ALA A 25 -12.01 -9.29 -22.71
C ALA A 25 -11.45 -10.66 -23.14
N ALA A 26 -10.59 -11.28 -22.33
CA ALA A 26 -10.02 -12.57 -22.65
C ALA A 26 -11.11 -13.67 -22.67
N PRO A 27 -10.97 -14.72 -23.51
CA PRO A 27 -11.90 -15.84 -23.52
C PRO A 27 -12.05 -16.44 -22.12
N ASP A 28 -13.29 -16.74 -21.74
CA ASP A 28 -13.66 -17.33 -20.44
C ASP A 28 -13.30 -16.48 -19.20
N ALA A 29 -12.86 -15.23 -19.37
CA ALA A 29 -12.55 -14.35 -18.26
C ALA A 29 -13.82 -13.93 -17.51
N GLU A 30 -13.76 -14.01 -16.18
CA GLU A 30 -14.81 -13.52 -15.29
C GLU A 30 -14.43 -12.13 -14.72
N LEU A 31 -15.45 -11.28 -14.52
CA LEU A 31 -15.31 -10.03 -13.78
C LEU A 31 -15.40 -10.30 -12.28
N PHE A 32 -14.64 -9.56 -11.48
CA PHE A 32 -14.74 -9.65 -10.02
C PHE A 32 -16.09 -9.12 -9.53
N PRO A 33 -16.64 -9.62 -8.41
CA PRO A 33 -17.81 -9.02 -7.82
C PRO A 33 -17.53 -7.58 -7.38
N ARG A 34 -18.35 -6.63 -7.82
CA ARG A 34 -18.19 -5.22 -7.45
C ARG A 34 -18.54 -5.02 -5.98
N VAL A 35 -17.62 -4.40 -5.24
CA VAL A 35 -17.86 -3.92 -3.88
C VAL A 35 -18.42 -2.50 -3.91
N ILE A 36 -19.46 -2.27 -3.12
CA ILE A 36 -20.07 -0.97 -2.85
C ILE A 36 -20.21 -0.75 -1.35
N PHE A 37 -20.39 0.49 -0.93
CA PHE A 37 -20.67 0.82 0.45
C PHE A 37 -21.97 0.17 0.97
N GLN A 38 -21.97 -0.22 2.24
CA GLN A 38 -23.15 -0.73 2.91
C GLN A 38 -24.09 0.41 3.29
N ASP A 39 -25.40 0.15 3.21
CA ASP A 39 -26.44 1.09 3.68
C ASP A 39 -26.29 2.52 3.14
N ARG A 40 -25.94 2.66 1.86
CA ARG A 40 -25.86 3.94 1.14
C ARG A 40 -26.88 4.01 0.01
N THR A 41 -27.24 5.24 -0.34
CA THR A 41 -28.05 5.54 -1.53
C THR A 41 -27.19 5.78 -2.77
N SER A 42 -25.91 6.13 -2.59
CA SER A 42 -24.91 6.24 -3.65
C SER A 42 -23.50 6.21 -3.07
N GLU A 43 -22.51 5.98 -3.93
CA GLU A 43 -21.09 5.88 -3.52
C GLU A 43 -20.45 7.22 -3.09
N GLY A 44 -21.15 8.35 -3.25
CA GLY A 44 -20.64 9.65 -2.80
C GLY A 44 -20.81 9.91 -1.30
N TRP A 45 -21.53 9.04 -0.60
CA TRP A 45 -21.74 9.10 0.85
C TRP A 45 -20.77 8.16 1.57
N ALA A 46 -19.49 8.53 1.57
CA ALA A 46 -18.40 7.71 2.08
C ALA A 46 -18.31 7.64 3.62
N SER A 47 -19.04 8.50 4.35
CA SER A 47 -18.92 8.63 5.82
C SER A 47 -20.27 8.48 6.55
N ARG A 48 -20.26 7.82 7.72
CA ARG A 48 -21.41 7.75 8.64
C ARG A 48 -21.00 7.49 10.09
N SER A 49 -21.93 7.69 11.03
CA SER A 49 -21.76 7.40 12.45
C SER A 49 -22.34 6.02 12.85
N SER A 50 -21.43 5.11 13.20
CA SER A 50 -21.53 3.99 14.15
C SER A 50 -22.38 2.75 13.85
N SER A 51 -22.93 2.56 12.65
CA SER A 51 -23.79 1.38 12.37
C SER A 51 -23.29 0.42 11.29
N ASP A 52 -22.23 0.77 10.58
CA ASP A 52 -21.79 0.07 9.36
C ASP A 52 -20.25 0.07 9.20
N PHE A 53 -19.52 0.44 10.26
CA PHE A 53 -18.07 0.38 10.27
C PHE A 53 -17.56 -0.57 11.34
N SER A 54 -16.46 -1.26 11.05
CA SER A 54 -15.72 -2.05 12.03
C SER A 54 -14.28 -1.60 12.05
N ARG A 55 -13.50 -2.07 13.04
CA ARG A 55 -12.07 -1.81 13.08
C ARG A 55 -11.40 -2.31 11.80
N ASP A 56 -10.63 -1.44 11.18
CA ASP A 56 -9.73 -1.79 10.09
C ASP A 56 -8.31 -1.83 10.62
N GLU A 57 -7.64 -2.94 10.37
CA GLU A 57 -6.20 -3.03 10.59
C GLU A 57 -5.55 -2.48 9.32
N TYR A 58 -4.47 -1.70 9.44
CA TYR A 58 -3.73 -1.16 8.28
C TYR A 58 -4.39 0.00 7.51
N PHE A 59 -4.97 0.97 8.21
CA PHE A 59 -5.35 2.22 7.55
C PHE A 59 -5.03 3.46 8.37
N CYS A 60 -4.39 4.43 7.73
CA CYS A 60 -3.96 5.67 8.36
C CYS A 60 -4.45 6.87 7.60
N LEU A 61 -5.52 7.41 8.15
CA LEU A 61 -6.01 8.73 7.82
C LEU A 61 -5.50 9.72 8.86
N SER A 62 -4.62 10.61 8.44
CA SER A 62 -4.56 11.92 9.07
C SER A 62 -5.63 12.79 8.42
N PHE A 63 -6.75 13.02 9.10
CA PHE A 63 -7.71 14.08 8.71
C PHE A 63 -7.12 15.50 8.94
N GLN A 64 -5.80 15.64 9.01
CA GLN A 64 -5.14 16.94 9.01
C GLN A 64 -4.73 17.28 7.58
N GLN A 65 -5.39 18.26 6.97
CA GLN A 65 -5.08 18.76 5.63
C GLN A 65 -3.58 19.13 5.43
N ALA A 66 -2.89 19.50 6.51
CA ALA A 66 -1.46 19.84 6.48
C ALA A 66 -0.51 18.62 6.40
N ALA A 67 -1.00 17.42 6.73
CA ALA A 67 -0.24 16.17 6.67
C ALA A 67 -0.59 15.30 5.44
N SER A 68 -1.57 15.73 4.63
CA SER A 68 -2.07 15.05 3.42
C SER A 68 -1.49 15.63 2.13
N SER A 69 -0.20 15.99 2.12
CA SER A 69 0.48 16.51 0.92
C SER A 69 0.75 15.42 -0.12
N ARG A 70 0.99 15.83 -1.37
CA ARG A 70 1.32 14.96 -2.53
C ARG A 70 2.32 13.85 -2.20
N ASP A 71 3.38 14.17 -1.47
CA ASP A 71 4.48 13.23 -1.17
C ASP A 71 4.12 12.20 -0.08
N ALA A 72 2.93 12.30 0.52
CA ALA A 72 2.38 11.33 1.45
C ALA A 72 1.33 10.43 0.79
N LEU A 73 1.05 10.57 -0.52
CA LEU A 73 0.01 9.80 -1.24
C LEU A 73 0.25 8.28 -1.28
N ASP A 74 1.44 7.82 -0.92
CA ASP A 74 1.81 6.40 -0.90
C ASP A 74 2.36 5.94 0.47
N ALA A 75 2.24 6.77 1.52
CA ALA A 75 2.99 6.55 2.76
C ALA A 75 2.17 6.58 4.07
N VAL A 76 2.51 5.59 4.90
CA VAL A 76 2.51 5.52 6.38
C VAL A 76 1.30 4.96 7.11
N SER A 77 1.56 3.83 7.79
CA SER A 77 0.89 3.35 9.00
C SER A 77 1.30 4.13 10.27
N CYS A 78 0.31 4.56 11.03
CA CYS A 78 0.31 5.30 12.29
C CYS A 78 -0.60 4.54 13.29
N PRO A 79 -0.41 4.69 14.61
CA PRO A 79 -1.18 4.00 15.64
C PRO A 79 -2.59 4.60 15.85
N SER A 80 -3.32 4.95 14.79
CA SER A 80 -4.73 5.36 14.91
C SER A 80 -5.65 4.16 14.79
N ILE A 81 -6.57 4.02 15.75
CA ILE A 81 -7.70 3.08 15.62
C ILE A 81 -8.63 3.66 14.55
N PHE A 82 -8.59 3.11 13.35
CA PHE A 82 -9.49 3.46 12.26
C PHE A 82 -10.66 2.47 12.21
N ASN A 83 -11.86 2.99 11.98
CA ASN A 83 -13.01 2.16 11.68
C ASN A 83 -13.54 2.51 10.28
N SER A 84 -13.90 1.48 9.54
CA SER A 84 -14.11 1.55 8.11
C SER A 84 -15.29 0.65 7.68
N ASP A 85 -16.01 1.06 6.63
CA ASP A 85 -17.04 0.22 6.00
C ASP A 85 -16.42 -0.61 4.88
N LYS A 86 -16.05 -1.86 5.19
CA LYS A 86 -15.41 -2.78 4.23
C LYS A 86 -16.27 -3.09 3.00
N GLY A 87 -17.55 -2.74 3.02
CA GLY A 87 -18.46 -2.85 1.89
C GLY A 87 -19.19 -4.19 1.79
N ARG A 88 -20.04 -4.30 0.76
CA ARG A 88 -20.73 -5.52 0.35
C ARG A 88 -20.73 -5.66 -1.15
N TYR A 89 -21.06 -6.84 -1.67
CA TYR A 89 -21.22 -6.98 -3.11
C TYR A 89 -22.49 -6.27 -3.59
N LEU A 90 -22.36 -5.60 -4.73
CA LEU A 90 -23.47 -5.03 -5.47
C LEU A 90 -24.36 -6.16 -6.02
N THR A 91 -25.67 -6.02 -5.87
CA THR A 91 -26.65 -7.03 -6.32
C THR A 91 -27.40 -6.56 -7.56
N PRO A 92 -28.00 -7.48 -8.34
CA PRO A 92 -28.90 -7.11 -9.44
C PRO A 92 -30.08 -6.23 -8.99
N ASP A 93 -30.58 -6.40 -7.76
CA ASP A 93 -31.65 -5.57 -7.21
C ASP A 93 -31.19 -4.13 -6.96
N ASP A 94 -29.96 -3.93 -6.50
CA ASP A 94 -29.38 -2.59 -6.36
C ASP A 94 -29.31 -1.88 -7.71
N VAL A 95 -28.86 -2.59 -8.75
CA VAL A 95 -28.79 -2.07 -10.13
C VAL A 95 -30.19 -1.74 -10.65
N ALA A 96 -31.16 -2.63 -10.45
CA ALA A 96 -32.55 -2.40 -10.86
C ALA A 96 -33.19 -1.21 -10.13
N ASN A 97 -32.77 -0.96 -8.88
CA ASN A 97 -33.20 0.21 -8.09
C ASN A 97 -32.41 1.49 -8.43
N GLY A 98 -31.49 1.45 -9.39
CA GLY A 98 -30.75 2.61 -9.87
C GLY A 98 -29.58 3.03 -8.99
N TYR A 99 -28.98 2.10 -8.24
CA TYR A 99 -27.76 2.37 -7.48
C TYR A 99 -26.63 2.83 -8.41
N ALA A 100 -26.03 3.98 -8.09
CA ALA A 100 -25.07 4.66 -8.95
C ALA A 100 -24.03 5.40 -8.12
N GLU A 101 -22.93 5.79 -8.74
CA GLU A 101 -21.93 6.67 -8.14
C GLU A 101 -22.03 8.08 -8.71
N PRO A 102 -21.81 9.14 -7.91
CA PRO A 102 -21.55 10.45 -8.47
C PRO A 102 -20.19 10.48 -9.18
N PHE A 103 -20.19 11.05 -10.38
CA PHE A 103 -19.02 11.11 -11.24
C PHE A 103 -18.89 12.49 -11.87
N GLN A 104 -17.67 13.00 -11.90
CA GLN A 104 -17.34 14.25 -12.56
C GLN A 104 -15.85 14.20 -12.92
N LEU A 105 -15.55 14.16 -14.22
CA LEU A 105 -14.17 14.19 -14.70
C LEU A 105 -13.65 15.62 -14.77
N GLU A 106 -14.37 16.49 -15.49
CA GLU A 106 -14.06 17.92 -15.62
C GLU A 106 -15.15 18.79 -14.96
N PRO A 107 -14.83 20.03 -14.54
CA PRO A 107 -15.79 20.98 -13.98
C PRO A 107 -17.05 21.16 -14.85
N GLY A 108 -18.23 21.10 -14.24
CA GLY A 108 -19.51 21.36 -14.90
C GLY A 108 -20.16 20.16 -15.62
N ASN A 109 -19.49 19.02 -15.74
CA ASN A 109 -20.06 17.81 -16.36
C ASN A 109 -20.28 16.69 -15.32
N ALA A 110 -21.05 16.98 -14.28
CA ALA A 110 -21.35 16.03 -13.22
C ALA A 110 -22.55 15.14 -13.56
N THR A 111 -22.42 13.84 -13.34
CA THR A 111 -23.47 12.85 -13.61
C THR A 111 -23.56 11.81 -12.49
N MET A 112 -24.64 11.02 -12.49
CA MET A 112 -24.71 9.78 -11.72
C MET A 112 -24.38 8.62 -12.67
N ARG A 113 -23.23 7.99 -12.47
CA ARG A 113 -22.74 6.87 -13.27
C ARG A 113 -23.34 5.56 -12.74
N PRO A 114 -24.13 4.83 -13.55
CA PRO A 114 -24.65 3.53 -13.17
C PRO A 114 -23.52 2.54 -12.91
N LEU A 115 -23.75 1.61 -11.98
CA LEU A 115 -22.80 0.55 -11.67
C LEU A 115 -23.31 -0.80 -12.14
N GLU A 116 -22.37 -1.66 -12.52
CA GLU A 116 -22.64 -3.05 -12.87
C GLU A 116 -22.14 -3.97 -11.77
N VAL A 117 -22.76 -5.15 -11.64
CA VAL A 117 -22.37 -6.16 -10.64
C VAL A 117 -20.92 -6.64 -10.82
N GLY A 118 -20.35 -6.49 -12.02
CA GLY A 118 -18.97 -6.81 -12.33
C GLY A 118 -18.00 -5.64 -12.08
N SER A 119 -16.78 -5.99 -11.70
CA SER A 119 -15.63 -5.11 -11.49
C SER A 119 -14.43 -5.66 -12.26
N LEU A 120 -13.67 -4.76 -12.89
CA LEU A 120 -12.40 -5.09 -13.54
C LEU A 120 -11.32 -5.47 -12.53
N TYR A 121 -11.42 -4.92 -11.31
CA TYR A 121 -10.46 -5.08 -10.22
C TYR A 121 -11.02 -5.92 -9.07
N PRO A 122 -10.16 -6.71 -8.39
CA PRO A 122 -10.57 -7.55 -7.27
C PRO A 122 -10.98 -6.71 -6.04
N PRO A 123 -11.81 -7.27 -5.13
CA PRO A 123 -11.97 -6.71 -3.79
C PRO A 123 -10.65 -6.78 -3.00
N ARG A 124 -10.56 -6.02 -1.90
CA ARG A 124 -9.45 -6.12 -0.93
C ARG A 124 -9.34 -7.54 -0.40
N ARG A 125 -8.16 -8.16 -0.48
CA ARG A 125 -7.94 -9.59 -0.15
C ARG A 125 -7.26 -9.78 1.20
N ASP A 126 -6.75 -8.69 1.75
CA ASP A 126 -6.05 -8.55 3.03
C ASP A 126 -7.00 -8.34 4.22
N VAL A 127 -8.30 -8.12 3.96
CA VAL A 127 -9.30 -7.89 5.00
C VAL A 127 -9.99 -9.18 5.42
N GLU A 128 -10.07 -9.40 6.73
CA GLU A 128 -10.90 -10.45 7.33
C GLU A 128 -12.15 -9.84 7.97
N ARG A 129 -13.23 -10.62 7.99
CA ARG A 129 -14.47 -10.25 8.66
C ARG A 129 -14.24 -10.31 10.17
N CYS A 130 -14.57 -9.24 10.90
CA CYS A 130 -14.53 -9.25 12.35
C CYS A 130 -15.43 -10.34 12.96
N ASN A 131 -15.08 -10.80 14.17
CA ASN A 131 -15.78 -11.88 14.87
C ASN A 131 -16.32 -11.47 16.25
N ASP A 132 -16.20 -10.19 16.62
CA ASP A 132 -16.68 -9.66 17.89
C ASP A 132 -18.15 -9.19 17.83
N ALA A 133 -18.73 -8.90 19.00
CA ALA A 133 -20.11 -8.46 19.13
C ALA A 133 -20.37 -7.03 18.59
N ALA A 134 -19.32 -6.26 18.33
CA ALA A 134 -19.36 -4.93 17.73
C ALA A 134 -18.99 -4.96 16.23
N CYS A 135 -19.07 -6.14 15.60
CA CYS A 135 -18.76 -6.32 14.20
C CYS A 135 -19.91 -5.89 13.29
N PHE A 136 -19.66 -4.88 12.46
CA PHE A 136 -20.59 -4.36 11.47
C PHE A 136 -20.20 -4.73 10.03
N ASP A 137 -19.20 -5.59 9.86
CA ASP A 137 -18.79 -6.08 8.55
C ASP A 137 -19.89 -6.91 7.89
N HIS A 138 -20.17 -6.63 6.62
CA HIS A 138 -21.04 -7.48 5.82
C HIS A 138 -20.51 -8.92 5.80
N ARG A 139 -21.40 -9.89 5.64
CA ARG A 139 -21.02 -11.30 5.46
C ARG A 139 -20.15 -11.54 4.22
N ASP A 140 -20.20 -10.65 3.24
CA ASP A 140 -19.43 -10.77 2.00
C ASP A 140 -17.94 -10.57 2.22
N VAL A 141 -17.53 -9.81 3.24
CA VAL A 141 -16.12 -9.57 3.58
C VAL A 141 -15.37 -10.90 3.78
N ALA A 142 -16.04 -11.90 4.38
CA ALA A 142 -15.46 -13.23 4.58
C ALA A 142 -15.17 -14.00 3.27
N ARG A 143 -15.66 -13.51 2.13
CA ARG A 143 -15.55 -14.15 0.81
C ARG A 143 -14.63 -13.41 -0.15
N TYR A 144 -14.18 -12.20 0.16
CA TYR A 144 -13.39 -11.37 -0.77
C TYR A 144 -12.16 -12.10 -1.30
N GLY A 145 -11.34 -12.63 -0.39
CA GLY A 145 -10.13 -13.36 -0.77
C GLY A 145 -10.43 -14.67 -1.53
N THR A 146 -11.50 -15.39 -1.20
CA THR A 146 -11.85 -16.65 -1.88
C THR A 146 -12.43 -16.40 -3.27
N ASP A 147 -13.29 -15.40 -3.42
CA ASP A 147 -13.92 -15.07 -4.69
C ASP A 147 -12.90 -14.48 -5.68
N ALA A 148 -11.99 -13.64 -5.20
CA ALA A 148 -10.90 -13.12 -6.02
C ALA A 148 -9.99 -14.25 -6.54
N ARG A 149 -9.62 -15.21 -5.68
CA ARG A 149 -8.81 -16.39 -6.07
C ARG A 149 -9.56 -17.37 -6.97
N ARG A 150 -10.88 -17.48 -6.84
CA ARG A 150 -11.67 -18.31 -7.75
C ARG A 150 -11.63 -17.77 -9.18
N ILE A 151 -11.68 -16.44 -9.31
CA ILE A 151 -11.69 -15.74 -10.60
C ILE A 151 -10.29 -15.63 -11.19
N MET A 152 -9.29 -15.43 -10.34
CA MET A 152 -7.90 -15.27 -10.71
C MET A 152 -7.02 -16.05 -9.71
N PRO A 153 -6.84 -17.37 -9.89
CA PRO A 153 -6.10 -18.22 -8.95
C PRO A 153 -4.70 -17.73 -8.62
N GLU A 154 -4.04 -17.11 -9.59
CA GLU A 154 -2.69 -16.57 -9.53
C GLU A 154 -2.62 -15.15 -8.95
N ILE A 155 -3.71 -14.58 -8.45
CA ILE A 155 -3.75 -13.16 -8.07
C ILE A 155 -2.76 -12.80 -6.95
N ASP A 156 -2.47 -13.71 -6.01
CA ASP A 156 -1.41 -13.54 -4.99
C ASP A 156 0.01 -13.64 -5.55
N ALA A 157 0.16 -14.27 -6.72
CA ALA A 157 1.43 -14.35 -7.42
C ALA A 157 1.76 -13.05 -8.15
N VAL A 158 0.73 -12.38 -8.67
CA VAL A 158 0.90 -11.23 -9.58
C VAL A 158 0.54 -9.89 -8.93
N THR A 159 -0.09 -9.87 -7.76
CA THR A 159 -0.25 -8.64 -6.98
C THR A 159 0.73 -8.63 -5.82
N MET A 160 1.61 -7.65 -5.81
CA MET A 160 2.54 -7.38 -4.72
C MET A 160 2.57 -5.88 -4.46
N ALA A 161 3.06 -5.50 -3.28
CA ALA A 161 3.35 -4.11 -2.98
C ALA A 161 4.32 -3.53 -4.03
N THR A 162 4.23 -2.22 -4.28
CA THR A 162 5.09 -1.57 -5.27
C THR A 162 6.56 -1.75 -4.89
N PRO A 163 7.45 -2.18 -5.80
CA PRO A 163 8.87 -2.30 -5.51
C PRO A 163 9.51 -0.95 -5.15
N PRO A 164 10.65 -0.97 -4.43
CA PRO A 164 11.40 0.26 -4.16
C PRO A 164 11.80 0.99 -5.44
N ALA A 165 11.61 2.31 -5.44
CA ALA A 165 12.00 3.15 -6.56
C ALA A 165 13.52 3.13 -6.81
N GLY A 166 13.93 3.32 -8.07
CA GLY A 166 15.34 3.43 -8.45
C GLY A 166 16.13 2.12 -8.43
N ARG A 167 15.44 0.96 -8.32
CA ARG A 167 16.05 -0.37 -8.46
C ARG A 167 15.49 -1.08 -9.69
N PRO A 168 16.33 -1.75 -10.50
CA PRO A 168 15.87 -2.64 -11.56
C PRO A 168 14.90 -3.70 -11.01
N GLN A 169 13.86 -3.99 -11.78
CA GLN A 169 12.89 -5.03 -11.46
C GLN A 169 12.90 -6.08 -12.56
N THR A 170 13.04 -7.34 -12.16
CA THR A 170 13.02 -8.49 -13.08
C THR A 170 11.76 -9.31 -12.83
N ILE A 171 11.02 -9.57 -13.90
CA ILE A 171 9.86 -10.46 -13.89
C ILE A 171 10.16 -11.60 -14.84
N THR A 172 10.17 -12.82 -14.32
CA THR A 172 10.33 -14.04 -15.12
C THR A 172 8.96 -14.58 -15.49
N PHE A 173 8.75 -14.86 -16.78
CA PHE A 173 7.55 -15.48 -17.30
C PHE A 173 7.91 -16.74 -18.09
N ASN A 174 7.44 -17.88 -17.61
CA ASN A 174 7.62 -19.15 -18.30
C ASN A 174 6.51 -19.31 -19.34
N LEU A 175 6.91 -19.35 -20.61
CA LEU A 175 5.99 -19.58 -21.72
C LEU A 175 5.42 -21.00 -21.63
N PRO A 176 4.09 -21.18 -21.75
CA PRO A 176 3.50 -22.51 -21.80
C PRO A 176 3.96 -23.30 -23.02
N ASP A 177 4.16 -24.61 -22.87
CA ASP A 177 4.64 -25.50 -23.96
C ASP A 177 3.71 -25.51 -25.18
N GLU A 178 2.42 -25.21 -24.98
CA GLU A 178 1.42 -25.13 -26.05
C GLU A 178 1.46 -23.83 -26.86
N TRP A 179 2.25 -22.84 -26.45
CA TRP A 179 2.44 -21.60 -27.21
C TRP A 179 3.40 -21.86 -28.38
N PRO A 180 2.98 -21.62 -29.63
CA PRO A 180 3.83 -21.88 -30.79
C PRO A 180 4.98 -20.88 -30.90
N ASP A 181 6.10 -21.29 -31.49
CA ASP A 181 7.13 -20.37 -31.95
C ASP A 181 6.51 -19.27 -32.84
N GLY A 182 6.92 -18.02 -32.64
CA GLY A 182 6.32 -16.89 -33.34
C GLY A 182 6.64 -15.53 -32.75
N GLU A 183 5.92 -14.52 -33.25
CA GLU A 183 6.05 -13.12 -32.84
C GLU A 183 5.08 -12.81 -31.71
N TYR A 184 5.62 -12.30 -30.61
CA TYR A 184 4.90 -11.93 -29.41
C TYR A 184 5.17 -10.47 -29.03
N VAL A 185 4.38 -9.98 -28.09
CA VAL A 185 4.52 -8.61 -27.59
C VAL A 185 4.37 -8.62 -26.08
N ALA A 186 5.39 -8.12 -25.37
CA ALA A 186 5.30 -7.81 -23.97
C ALA A 186 4.68 -6.42 -23.79
N TRP A 187 3.63 -6.35 -22.99
CA TRP A 187 2.95 -5.10 -22.63
C TRP A 187 3.19 -4.81 -21.16
N ILE A 188 3.68 -3.60 -20.86
CA ILE A 188 3.90 -3.14 -19.49
C ILE A 188 3.13 -1.85 -19.32
N GLU A 189 2.17 -1.82 -18.40
CA GLU A 189 1.43 -0.62 -18.03
C GLU A 189 1.88 -0.16 -16.64
N VAL A 190 2.19 1.13 -16.49
CA VAL A 190 2.63 1.72 -15.23
C VAL A 190 1.86 3.00 -14.92
N ASN A 191 1.45 3.13 -13.67
CA ASN A 191 0.75 4.30 -13.16
C ASN A 191 1.35 4.77 -11.84
N THR A 192 1.28 6.07 -11.61
CA THR A 192 1.69 6.71 -10.37
C THR A 192 0.64 7.75 -10.03
N GLU A 193 0.04 7.63 -8.84
CA GLU A 193 -0.97 8.58 -8.38
C GLU A 193 -0.31 9.91 -7.99
N GLY A 194 -0.98 11.03 -8.27
CA GLY A 194 -0.45 12.35 -7.95
C GLY A 194 0.64 12.85 -8.90
N ASP A 195 0.86 12.18 -10.02
CA ASP A 195 1.79 12.58 -11.08
C ASP A 195 1.23 13.73 -11.94
N TYR A 196 1.17 14.92 -11.36
CA TYR A 196 0.56 16.09 -11.98
C TYR A 196 1.45 16.80 -13.00
N ASN A 197 0.84 17.28 -14.08
CA ASN A 197 1.44 18.28 -14.97
C ASN A 197 0.40 19.31 -15.43
N ALA A 198 0.76 20.20 -16.36
CA ALA A 198 -0.13 21.26 -16.83
C ALA A 198 -1.39 20.72 -17.56
N ALA A 199 -1.30 19.58 -18.23
CA ALA A 199 -2.42 18.96 -18.91
C ALA A 199 -3.30 18.15 -17.96
N TRP A 200 -2.70 17.54 -16.93
CA TRP A 200 -3.32 16.63 -15.98
C TRP A 200 -3.10 17.14 -14.56
N GLY A 201 -3.70 18.29 -14.26
CA GLY A 201 -3.55 19.00 -12.98
C GLY A 201 -4.88 19.17 -12.24
N PRO A 202 -4.84 19.51 -10.94
CA PRO A 202 -6.04 19.75 -10.14
C PRO A 202 -6.85 20.96 -10.62
N GLU A 203 -6.27 21.87 -11.40
CA GLU A 203 -6.99 22.98 -12.03
C GLU A 203 -7.98 22.49 -13.10
N ARG A 204 -7.59 21.46 -13.87
CA ARG A 204 -8.42 20.88 -14.92
C ARG A 204 -9.30 19.74 -14.40
N PHE A 205 -8.76 18.94 -13.48
CA PHE A 205 -9.43 17.79 -12.88
C PHE A 205 -9.50 17.94 -11.35
N PRO A 206 -10.27 18.91 -10.82
CA PRO A 206 -10.37 19.15 -9.39
C PRO A 206 -11.11 18.01 -8.68
N THR A 207 -11.10 18.03 -7.33
CA THR A 207 -11.95 17.17 -6.52
C THR A 207 -13.41 17.29 -6.99
N PRO A 208 -14.07 16.18 -7.37
CA PRO A 208 -15.48 16.18 -7.74
C PRO A 208 -16.36 16.75 -6.62
N VAL A 209 -17.21 17.71 -6.97
CA VAL A 209 -18.19 18.30 -6.03
C VAL A 209 -19.63 18.14 -6.50
N GLY A 210 -19.83 17.78 -7.78
CA GLY A 210 -21.14 17.51 -8.35
C GLY A 210 -21.38 16.01 -8.62
N PRO A 211 -22.65 15.58 -8.76
CA PRO A 211 -23.84 16.42 -8.71
C PRO A 211 -24.17 16.89 -7.29
N ASP A 212 -24.86 18.04 -7.19
CA ASP A 212 -25.22 18.65 -5.90
C ASP A 212 -26.01 17.65 -5.03
N GLY A 213 -25.61 17.54 -3.75
CA GLY A 213 -26.25 16.66 -2.79
C GLY A 213 -25.95 15.17 -2.96
N GLN A 214 -25.04 14.79 -3.87
CA GLN A 214 -24.62 13.40 -4.06
C GLN A 214 -23.31 13.05 -3.36
N TRP A 215 -22.56 14.06 -2.91
CA TRP A 215 -21.35 13.90 -2.11
C TRP A 215 -21.58 14.35 -0.69
N ASP A 216 -21.09 13.59 0.28
CA ASP A 216 -21.08 14.04 1.66
C ASP A 216 -19.97 15.09 1.92
N THR A 217 -20.07 15.78 3.05
CA THR A 217 -19.13 16.83 3.45
C THR A 217 -17.70 16.30 3.64
N TRP A 218 -17.52 15.02 3.97
CA TRP A 218 -16.19 14.44 4.16
C TRP A 218 -15.53 14.18 2.81
N ALA A 219 -16.26 13.60 1.85
CA ALA A 219 -15.81 13.39 0.50
C ALA A 219 -15.43 14.71 -0.18
N ILE A 220 -16.20 15.78 0.00
CA ILE A 220 -15.86 17.08 -0.60
C ILE A 220 -14.59 17.69 0.02
N ASN A 221 -14.47 17.68 1.35
CA ASN A 221 -13.42 18.44 2.04
C ASN A 221 -12.08 17.71 2.21
N TYR A 222 -12.11 16.38 2.14
CA TYR A 222 -10.92 15.52 2.26
C TYR A 222 -10.66 14.72 0.98
N GLY A 223 -11.54 14.82 -0.02
CA GLY A 223 -11.35 14.24 -1.33
C GLY A 223 -10.19 14.88 -2.08
N TYR A 224 -9.41 14.05 -2.76
CA TYR A 224 -8.26 14.49 -3.53
C TYR A 224 -8.65 14.71 -5.01
N PRO A 225 -8.08 15.74 -5.67
CA PRO A 225 -8.22 15.91 -7.11
C PRO A 225 -7.77 14.67 -7.86
N TYR A 226 -8.18 14.58 -9.12
CA TYR A 226 -7.92 13.42 -9.93
C TYR A 226 -6.43 13.09 -10.06
N ARG A 227 -6.08 11.83 -10.35
CA ARG A 227 -4.80 11.17 -9.98
C ARG A 227 -3.55 11.58 -10.76
N GLY A 228 -3.54 12.74 -11.41
CA GLY A 228 -2.46 13.17 -12.28
C GLY A 228 -2.55 12.53 -13.66
N GLN A 229 -1.40 12.40 -14.32
CA GLN A 229 -1.27 11.85 -15.66
C GLN A 229 -1.79 10.39 -15.74
N PRO A 230 -2.47 9.99 -16.84
CA PRO A 230 -2.91 8.60 -17.07
C PRO A 230 -1.76 7.59 -16.99
N SER A 231 -2.08 6.29 -16.86
CA SER A 231 -1.08 5.21 -16.99
C SER A 231 -0.33 5.30 -18.33
N VAL A 232 0.95 4.96 -18.36
CA VAL A 232 1.73 4.86 -19.61
C VAL A 232 1.99 3.40 -19.93
N VAL A 233 2.01 3.08 -21.22
CA VAL A 233 2.07 1.71 -21.73
C VAL A 233 3.31 1.56 -22.60
N PHE A 234 4.14 0.58 -22.26
CA PHE A 234 5.27 0.13 -23.07
C PHE A 234 4.89 -1.12 -23.85
N ARG A 235 5.47 -1.24 -25.05
CA ARG A 235 5.23 -2.33 -25.98
C ARG A 235 6.57 -2.82 -26.52
N VAL A 236 6.94 -4.06 -26.20
CA VAL A 236 8.20 -4.67 -26.66
C VAL A 236 7.88 -5.92 -27.48
N PRO A 237 7.94 -5.86 -28.82
CA PRO A 237 7.88 -7.04 -29.67
C PRO A 237 9.07 -7.96 -29.42
N PHE A 238 8.87 -9.28 -29.44
CA PHE A 238 9.94 -10.27 -29.35
C PHE A 238 9.56 -11.56 -30.06
N THR A 239 10.55 -12.36 -30.45
CA THR A 239 10.35 -13.64 -31.14
C THR A 239 10.64 -14.82 -30.21
N VAL A 240 9.76 -15.82 -30.21
CA VAL A 240 9.96 -17.13 -29.56
C VAL A 240 10.34 -18.16 -30.61
N GLY A 241 11.28 -19.06 -30.29
CA GLY A 241 11.78 -20.10 -31.22
C GLY A 241 12.95 -19.66 -32.12
N GLY A 242 13.32 -18.38 -32.09
CA GLY A 242 14.44 -17.81 -32.86
C GLY A 242 15.82 -17.91 -32.20
N GLY A 243 15.91 -18.51 -31.00
CA GLY A 243 17.08 -18.47 -30.13
C GLY A 243 17.03 -17.31 -29.11
N ALA A 244 18.13 -17.07 -28.41
CA ALA A 244 18.21 -15.99 -27.44
C ALA A 244 18.04 -14.61 -28.12
N ALA A 245 17.17 -13.77 -27.55
CA ALA A 245 16.89 -12.42 -28.04
C ALA A 245 16.88 -11.43 -26.88
N ASN A 246 17.26 -10.19 -27.15
CA ASN A 246 17.13 -9.08 -26.23
C ASN A 246 16.50 -7.89 -26.97
N GLU A 247 15.27 -7.56 -26.58
CA GLU A 247 14.46 -6.50 -27.17
C GLU A 247 14.18 -5.43 -26.13
N THR A 248 14.14 -4.16 -26.55
CA THR A 248 14.04 -3.03 -25.62
C THR A 248 12.97 -2.02 -26.04
N ALA A 249 12.41 -1.33 -25.05
CA ALA A 249 11.66 -0.10 -25.27
C ALA A 249 12.25 1.04 -24.42
N ARG A 250 12.57 2.13 -25.09
CA ARG A 250 13.04 3.38 -24.47
C ARG A 250 11.87 4.31 -24.14
N ASP A 251 10.96 4.50 -25.08
CA ASP A 251 9.81 5.40 -24.95
C ASP A 251 8.51 4.59 -24.83
N PRO A 252 7.51 5.11 -24.10
CA PRO A 252 6.19 4.48 -24.04
C PRO A 252 5.54 4.46 -25.43
N TRP A 253 4.80 3.39 -25.70
CA TRP A 253 3.99 3.23 -26.90
C TRP A 253 2.74 4.13 -26.89
N GLY A 254 2.16 4.33 -25.71
CA GLY A 254 0.95 5.12 -25.53
C GLY A 254 0.59 5.30 -24.06
N TYR A 255 -0.63 5.78 -23.81
CA TYR A 255 -1.17 5.96 -22.46
C TYR A 255 -2.63 5.51 -22.37
N GLY A 256 -3.07 5.11 -21.17
CA GLY A 256 -4.43 4.62 -20.91
C GLY A 256 -5.47 5.73 -20.76
N THR A 257 -6.75 5.35 -20.63
CA THR A 257 -7.79 6.31 -20.27
C THR A 257 -7.67 6.71 -18.82
N VAL A 258 -7.83 8.00 -18.55
CA VAL A 258 -7.59 8.49 -17.21
C VAL A 258 -8.62 7.96 -16.21
N ASP A 259 -9.88 7.77 -16.63
CA ASP A 259 -11.00 7.29 -15.79
C ASP A 259 -11.20 5.79 -15.80
N GLY A 260 -10.43 5.11 -16.64
CA GLY A 260 -10.45 3.68 -16.82
C GLY A 260 -11.75 3.10 -17.37
N GLN A 261 -12.60 3.93 -17.98
CA GLN A 261 -13.83 3.42 -18.60
C GLN A 261 -13.56 2.58 -19.83
N GLU A 262 -12.40 2.74 -20.47
CA GLU A 262 -12.00 1.97 -21.65
C GLU A 262 -10.55 1.48 -21.54
N GLY A 263 -10.28 0.32 -22.13
CA GLY A 263 -8.94 -0.23 -22.30
C GLY A 263 -8.16 0.30 -23.50
N THR A 264 -8.65 1.36 -24.14
CA THR A 264 -8.03 1.93 -25.35
C THR A 264 -6.66 2.52 -25.01
N VAL A 265 -5.66 2.21 -25.83
CA VAL A 265 -4.34 2.84 -25.77
C VAL A 265 -4.34 4.07 -26.67
N HIS A 266 -4.15 5.25 -26.10
CA HIS A 266 -4.00 6.49 -26.83
C HIS A 266 -2.55 6.67 -27.29
N GLU A 267 -2.36 7.23 -28.48
CA GLU A 267 -1.02 7.60 -28.96
C GLU A 267 -0.39 8.65 -28.05
N MET A 268 0.92 8.52 -27.81
CA MET A 268 1.67 9.53 -27.04
C MET A 268 1.50 10.93 -27.65
N ASP A 269 1.20 11.90 -26.80
CA ASP A 269 1.09 13.30 -27.16
C ASP A 269 1.82 14.20 -26.15
N GLY A 270 1.79 15.52 -26.36
CA GLY A 270 2.42 16.49 -25.46
C GLY A 270 1.75 16.63 -24.08
N SER A 271 0.69 15.87 -23.79
CA SER A 271 0.02 15.87 -22.49
C SER A 271 0.72 14.95 -21.48
N ILE A 272 1.52 13.97 -21.92
CA ILE A 272 2.29 13.09 -21.05
C ILE A 272 3.74 13.56 -20.99
N THR A 273 4.25 13.73 -19.78
CA THR A 273 5.63 14.13 -19.51
C THR A 273 6.60 13.04 -19.99
N ASN A 274 7.56 13.42 -20.83
CA ASN A 274 8.70 12.57 -21.21
C ASN A 274 10.00 13.39 -21.18
N ASP A 275 10.29 13.98 -20.03
CA ASP A 275 11.52 14.72 -19.77
C ASP A 275 12.12 14.29 -18.42
N PRO A 276 12.93 13.21 -18.39
CA PRO A 276 13.50 12.68 -17.15
C PRO A 276 14.48 13.66 -16.48
N SER A 277 14.96 14.68 -17.20
CA SER A 277 15.90 15.66 -16.67
C SER A 277 15.21 16.77 -15.87
N SER A 278 14.07 17.26 -16.36
CA SER A 278 13.33 18.35 -15.70
C SER A 278 12.18 17.86 -14.82
N ALA A 279 11.69 16.63 -15.05
CA ALA A 279 10.59 16.02 -14.32
C ALA A 279 10.86 14.52 -14.03
N PRO A 280 11.91 14.19 -13.24
CA PRO A 280 12.23 12.81 -12.91
C PRO A 280 11.07 12.11 -12.18
N GLY A 281 10.80 10.86 -12.53
CA GLY A 281 9.68 10.06 -12.00
C GLY A 281 8.30 10.38 -12.59
N SER A 282 8.17 11.34 -13.50
CA SER A 282 6.89 11.77 -14.08
C SER A 282 6.65 11.18 -15.48
N GLY A 283 5.40 10.83 -15.79
CA GLY A 283 4.96 10.33 -17.08
C GLY A 283 5.74 9.09 -17.53
N ALA A 284 6.52 9.21 -18.60
CA ALA A 284 7.38 8.13 -19.09
C ALA A 284 8.46 7.70 -18.07
N ASP A 285 8.89 8.60 -17.18
CA ASP A 285 9.96 8.34 -16.22
C ASP A 285 9.53 7.60 -14.95
N ARG A 286 8.26 7.15 -14.91
CA ARG A 286 7.77 6.20 -13.89
C ARG A 286 8.51 4.85 -13.95
N LEU A 287 8.91 4.42 -15.14
CA LEU A 287 9.95 3.42 -15.33
C LEU A 287 11.20 4.15 -15.77
N ARG A 288 12.22 4.28 -14.92
CA ARG A 288 13.42 5.09 -15.23
C ARG A 288 14.22 4.52 -16.40
N LEU A 289 14.91 5.40 -17.11
CA LEU A 289 15.91 4.98 -18.10
C LEU A 289 17.06 4.35 -17.35
N ASP A 290 17.46 3.17 -17.79
CA ASP A 290 18.68 2.55 -17.34
C ASP A 290 19.90 3.28 -17.94
N ASP A 291 20.87 3.64 -17.09
CA ASP A 291 22.05 4.41 -17.50
C ASP A 291 23.01 3.60 -18.38
N VAL A 292 22.91 2.26 -18.36
CA VAL A 292 23.78 1.34 -19.10
C VAL A 292 23.15 0.99 -20.45
N THR A 293 21.91 0.50 -20.46
CA THR A 293 21.22 0.04 -21.67
C THR A 293 20.54 1.18 -22.42
N GLY A 294 20.20 2.27 -21.73
CA GLY A 294 19.42 3.38 -22.30
C GLY A 294 17.96 3.01 -22.58
N ALA A 295 17.46 1.91 -22.02
CA ALA A 295 16.08 1.43 -22.12
C ALA A 295 15.32 1.59 -20.80
N ARG A 296 13.98 1.59 -20.86
CA ARG A 296 13.10 1.55 -19.68
C ARG A 296 12.55 0.14 -19.44
N VAL A 297 12.37 -0.62 -20.52
CA VAL A 297 11.92 -2.00 -20.51
C VAL A 297 12.84 -2.82 -21.38
N GLU A 298 13.25 -3.98 -20.87
CA GLU A 298 14.06 -4.97 -21.56
C GLU A 298 13.35 -6.33 -21.48
N VAL A 299 13.27 -7.03 -22.61
CA VAL A 299 12.74 -8.39 -22.72
C VAL A 299 13.86 -9.28 -23.21
N THR A 300 14.33 -10.16 -22.35
CA THR A 300 15.28 -11.20 -22.69
C THR A 300 14.55 -12.53 -22.88
N VAL A 301 14.67 -13.11 -24.07
CA VAL A 301 14.19 -14.46 -24.38
C VAL A 301 15.34 -15.44 -24.19
N ILE A 302 15.12 -16.46 -23.36
CA ILE A 302 16.10 -17.51 -23.11
C ILE A 302 15.67 -18.74 -23.90
N GLY A 303 16.60 -19.29 -24.69
CA GLY A 303 16.34 -20.49 -25.49
C GLY A 303 16.12 -21.72 -24.59
N PRO A 304 15.25 -22.66 -25.01
CA PRO A 304 14.91 -23.84 -24.20
C PRO A 304 16.15 -24.70 -23.87
N GLU A 305 17.17 -24.70 -24.72
CA GLU A 305 18.43 -25.41 -24.50
C GLU A 305 19.12 -25.02 -23.18
N VAL A 306 19.04 -23.75 -22.78
CA VAL A 306 19.64 -23.28 -21.53
C VAL A 306 18.90 -23.88 -20.33
N CYS A 307 17.56 -23.91 -20.40
CA CYS A 307 16.74 -24.37 -19.28
C CYS A 307 16.52 -25.88 -19.23
N MET A 308 16.81 -26.61 -20.32
CA MET A 308 16.75 -28.07 -20.35
C MET A 308 17.90 -28.74 -19.58
N GLU A 309 19.08 -28.10 -19.54
CA GLU A 309 20.26 -28.61 -18.81
C GLU A 309 20.40 -28.03 -17.39
N ASN A 310 19.56 -27.04 -17.07
CA ASN A 310 19.56 -26.30 -15.81
C ASN A 310 19.18 -27.17 -14.61
N THR A 311 19.92 -27.04 -13.52
CA THR A 311 19.56 -27.64 -12.23
C THR A 311 18.95 -26.56 -11.33
N PRO A 312 17.70 -26.70 -10.84
CA PRO A 312 17.10 -25.69 -9.97
C PRO A 312 17.96 -25.38 -8.73
N PRO A 313 17.76 -24.19 -8.12
CA PRO A 313 18.54 -23.81 -6.94
C PRO A 313 18.41 -24.84 -5.82
N GLY A 314 19.51 -25.06 -5.10
CA GLY A 314 19.55 -25.93 -3.92
C GLY A 314 18.59 -25.49 -2.80
N GLU A 315 18.45 -26.33 -1.78
CA GLU A 315 17.68 -25.97 -0.59
C GLU A 315 18.32 -24.79 0.17
N LEU A 316 17.48 -23.92 0.75
CA LEU A 316 17.94 -22.85 1.62
C LEU A 316 18.23 -23.44 3.01
N LEU A 317 19.44 -23.23 3.51
CA LEU A 317 19.88 -23.76 4.80
C LEU A 317 19.76 -22.69 5.90
N ASP A 318 19.70 -23.14 7.17
CA ASP A 318 19.65 -22.30 8.37
C ASP A 318 18.58 -21.19 8.34
N VAL A 319 17.43 -21.48 7.71
CA VAL A 319 16.30 -20.54 7.66
C VAL A 319 15.75 -20.30 9.06
N SER A 320 15.78 -19.04 9.49
CA SER A 320 15.31 -18.62 10.80
C SER A 320 14.67 -17.24 10.75
N VAL A 321 13.69 -17.03 11.61
CA VAL A 321 13.05 -15.73 11.81
C VAL A 321 13.20 -15.34 13.26
N THR A 322 13.66 -14.11 13.49
CA THR A 322 13.91 -13.56 14.81
C THR A 322 13.20 -12.22 14.99
N GLU A 323 13.05 -11.80 16.24
CA GLU A 323 12.43 -10.52 16.57
C GLU A 323 13.24 -9.34 16.00
N TYR A 324 12.54 -8.36 15.44
CA TYR A 324 13.15 -7.13 14.95
C TYR A 324 13.82 -6.34 16.08
N GLU A 325 14.98 -5.74 15.80
CA GLU A 325 15.84 -5.13 16.82
C GLU A 325 15.15 -3.99 17.59
N GLU A 326 14.37 -3.15 16.89
CA GLU A 326 13.61 -2.07 17.53
C GLU A 326 12.30 -2.60 18.12
N ARG A 327 12.29 -2.77 19.45
CA ARG A 327 11.16 -3.29 20.23
C ARG A 327 9.83 -2.58 19.95
N ARG A 328 9.86 -1.30 19.60
CA ARG A 328 8.63 -0.55 19.26
C ARG A 328 7.96 -1.05 17.99
N ASP A 329 8.74 -1.60 17.08
CA ASP A 329 8.29 -2.04 15.75
C ASP A 329 8.28 -3.57 15.59
N ALA A 330 8.79 -4.30 16.58
CA ALA A 330 8.81 -5.77 16.61
C ALA A 330 7.43 -6.44 16.45
N HIS A 331 6.34 -5.73 16.79
CA HIS A 331 4.98 -6.23 16.61
C HIS A 331 4.52 -6.27 15.14
N ARG A 332 5.25 -5.62 14.22
CA ARG A 332 4.90 -5.46 12.80
C ARG A 332 6.04 -5.82 11.83
N TYR A 333 7.27 -5.92 12.32
CA TYR A 333 8.46 -6.32 11.55
C TYR A 333 9.19 -7.49 12.23
N ALA A 334 9.91 -8.25 11.42
CA ALA A 334 10.76 -9.35 11.88
C ALA A 334 12.02 -9.45 11.01
N HIS A 335 13.03 -10.18 11.50
CA HIS A 335 14.29 -10.40 10.82
C HIS A 335 14.36 -11.84 10.28
N LEU A 336 14.52 -12.00 8.96
CA LEU A 336 14.71 -13.27 8.27
C LEU A 336 16.19 -13.47 7.95
N SER A 337 16.72 -14.66 8.27
CA SER A 337 18.08 -15.08 7.91
C SER A 337 18.09 -16.48 7.32
N PHE A 338 18.93 -16.72 6.32
CA PHE A 338 19.18 -18.03 5.72
C PHE A 338 20.52 -18.04 4.96
N ILE A 339 20.97 -19.21 4.53
CA ILE A 339 22.17 -19.38 3.69
C ILE A 339 21.76 -19.41 2.21
N ALA A 340 22.42 -18.61 1.39
CA ALA A 340 22.20 -18.57 -0.05
C ALA A 340 22.46 -19.95 -0.69
N PRO A 341 21.53 -20.50 -1.47
CA PRO A 341 21.70 -21.81 -2.11
C PRO A 341 22.71 -21.73 -3.26
N ASP A 342 23.25 -22.89 -3.63
CA ASP A 342 24.01 -23.06 -4.88
C ASP A 342 23.06 -23.19 -6.06
N ASP A 343 23.46 -22.65 -7.21
CA ASP A 343 22.70 -22.66 -8.46
C ASP A 343 23.67 -22.49 -9.64
N ASP A 344 23.50 -23.27 -10.71
CA ASP A 344 24.41 -23.28 -11.85
C ASP A 344 24.21 -22.09 -12.80
N LEU A 345 23.02 -21.50 -12.84
CA LEU A 345 22.69 -20.30 -13.62
C LEU A 345 22.61 -19.01 -12.79
N GLY A 346 22.79 -19.13 -11.48
CA GLY A 346 22.66 -18.06 -10.49
C GLY A 346 21.20 -17.81 -10.08
N VAL A 347 21.02 -17.57 -8.78
CA VAL A 347 19.75 -17.07 -8.25
C VAL A 347 19.47 -15.69 -8.85
N THR A 348 18.24 -15.48 -9.32
CA THR A 348 17.78 -14.19 -9.84
C THR A 348 16.80 -13.49 -8.91
N ARG A 349 16.13 -14.24 -8.02
CA ARG A 349 15.15 -13.69 -7.09
C ARG A 349 14.94 -14.61 -5.89
N TYR A 350 14.74 -14.00 -4.73
CA TYR A 350 14.16 -14.69 -3.57
C TYR A 350 12.69 -14.28 -3.42
N GLU A 351 11.82 -15.25 -3.20
CA GLU A 351 10.42 -15.01 -2.87
C GLU A 351 10.19 -15.31 -1.39
N VAL A 352 9.76 -14.31 -0.62
CA VAL A 352 9.35 -14.47 0.77
C VAL A 352 7.86 -14.23 0.86
N ARG A 353 7.14 -15.17 1.48
CA ARG A 353 5.70 -15.10 1.70
C ARG A 353 5.36 -15.42 3.15
N ILE A 354 4.31 -14.78 3.65
CA ILE A 354 3.79 -14.97 5.00
C ILE A 354 2.38 -15.55 4.97
N SER A 355 2.11 -16.47 5.88
CA SER A 355 0.81 -17.14 5.99
C SER A 355 0.44 -17.40 7.44
N ARG A 356 -0.86 -17.28 7.78
CA ARG A 356 -1.41 -17.69 9.08
C ARG A 356 -1.77 -19.17 9.13
N THR A 357 -1.71 -19.86 8.00
CA THR A 357 -1.93 -21.31 7.86
C THR A 357 -0.66 -22.00 7.36
N PRO A 358 -0.44 -23.29 7.68
CA PRO A 358 0.75 -24.02 7.25
C PRO A 358 1.00 -23.91 5.74
N VAL A 359 2.27 -23.71 5.37
CA VAL A 359 2.76 -23.78 3.99
C VAL A 359 3.51 -25.10 3.84
N THR A 360 3.01 -25.99 2.99
CA THR A 360 3.50 -27.38 2.86
C THR A 360 3.91 -27.75 1.43
N ASP A 361 3.54 -26.92 0.47
CA ASP A 361 3.69 -27.18 -0.96
C ASP A 361 3.63 -25.86 -1.74
N LEU A 362 3.85 -25.94 -3.05
CA LEU A 362 3.79 -24.78 -3.91
C LEU A 362 2.41 -24.12 -3.93
N GLU A 363 1.33 -24.90 -3.83
CA GLU A 363 -0.03 -24.37 -3.88
C GLU A 363 -0.34 -23.49 -2.67
N SER A 364 0.00 -23.96 -1.47
CA SER A 364 -0.10 -23.20 -0.21
C SER A 364 0.87 -22.03 -0.16
N PHE A 365 2.06 -22.17 -0.75
CA PHE A 365 3.00 -21.05 -0.91
C PHE A 365 2.43 -19.96 -1.81
N MET A 366 1.86 -20.31 -2.96
CA MET A 366 1.29 -19.32 -3.89
C MET A 366 0.02 -18.65 -3.34
N ARG A 367 -0.68 -19.29 -2.38
CA ARG A 367 -1.77 -18.66 -1.62
C ARG A 367 -1.30 -17.70 -0.52
N ALA A 368 -0.06 -17.86 -0.05
CA ALA A 368 0.49 -17.00 0.99
C ALA A 368 0.74 -15.59 0.45
N VAL A 369 0.67 -14.60 1.35
CA VAL A 369 0.79 -13.18 0.97
C VAL A 369 2.28 -12.85 0.81
N PRO A 370 2.71 -12.17 -0.28
CA PRO A 370 4.07 -11.65 -0.40
C PRO A 370 4.45 -10.79 0.81
N ALA A 371 5.64 -11.05 1.38
CA ALA A 371 6.14 -10.23 2.48
C ALA A 371 6.47 -8.80 1.99
N GLU A 372 6.25 -7.83 2.86
CA GLU A 372 6.60 -6.43 2.60
C GLU A 372 8.00 -6.11 3.13
N ALA A 373 8.62 -5.04 2.65
CA ALA A 373 9.82 -4.51 3.28
C ALA A 373 9.48 -4.03 4.71
N ALA A 374 10.45 -4.12 5.64
CA ALA A 374 10.30 -3.49 6.96
C ALA A 374 10.35 -1.96 6.85
N SER A 375 9.22 -1.38 6.43
CA SER A 375 9.06 0.04 6.17
C SER A 375 7.67 0.50 6.63
N LEU A 376 7.55 1.80 6.91
CA LEU A 376 6.25 2.43 7.14
C LEU A 376 5.44 2.55 5.84
N GLU A 377 6.11 2.51 4.70
CA GLU A 377 5.54 2.48 3.36
C GLU A 377 5.25 1.02 2.95
N HIS A 378 4.11 0.77 2.30
CA HIS A 378 3.75 -0.56 1.79
C HIS A 378 4.56 -0.86 0.52
N MET A 379 5.78 -1.34 0.71
CA MET A 379 6.74 -1.62 -0.36
C MET A 379 7.00 -3.13 -0.44
N ALA A 380 7.21 -3.65 -1.65
CA ALA A 380 7.61 -5.04 -1.80
C ALA A 380 8.99 -5.28 -1.18
N LEU A 381 9.13 -6.44 -0.52
CA LEU A 381 10.43 -6.93 -0.08
C LEU A 381 11.29 -7.25 -1.31
N THR A 382 12.49 -6.69 -1.35
CA THR A 382 13.51 -7.01 -2.36
C THR A 382 14.78 -7.47 -1.67
N ILE A 383 15.26 -8.65 -2.07
CA ILE A 383 16.50 -9.25 -1.58
C ILE A 383 17.47 -9.25 -2.75
N ASP A 384 18.71 -8.83 -2.50
CA ASP A 384 19.77 -8.85 -3.50
C ASP A 384 20.03 -10.30 -3.94
N PRO A 385 19.87 -10.65 -5.23
CA PRO A 385 20.15 -11.99 -5.71
C PRO A 385 21.65 -12.27 -5.87
N ASP A 386 22.51 -11.23 -5.93
CA ASP A 386 23.95 -11.37 -6.18
C ASP A 386 24.75 -11.75 -4.91
N ILE A 387 24.14 -12.55 -4.03
CA ILE A 387 24.77 -13.06 -2.81
C ILE A 387 25.45 -14.40 -3.11
N PRO A 388 26.76 -14.56 -2.86
CA PRO A 388 27.47 -15.80 -3.15
C PRO A 388 26.85 -17.02 -2.45
N PRO A 389 26.79 -18.19 -3.12
CA PRO A 389 26.35 -19.43 -2.48
C PRO A 389 27.13 -19.72 -1.20
N GLY A 390 26.42 -20.09 -0.13
CA GLY A 390 27.01 -20.36 1.19
C GLY A 390 27.14 -19.13 2.10
N ASP A 391 26.98 -17.91 1.58
CA ASP A 391 26.93 -16.70 2.41
C ASP A 391 25.55 -16.52 3.05
N VAL A 392 25.52 -15.74 4.14
CA VAL A 392 24.28 -15.46 4.88
C VAL A 392 23.51 -14.33 4.19
N VAL A 393 22.26 -14.63 3.85
CA VAL A 393 21.24 -13.65 3.49
C VAL A 393 20.50 -13.23 4.75
N ALA A 394 20.45 -11.93 5.03
CA ALA A 394 19.79 -11.36 6.19
C ALA A 394 18.95 -10.15 5.76
N VAL A 395 17.66 -10.14 6.10
CA VAL A 395 16.73 -9.09 5.67
C VAL A 395 15.60 -8.88 6.67
N ASP A 396 15.23 -7.62 6.87
CA ASP A 396 14.05 -7.26 7.65
C ASP A 396 12.80 -7.18 6.76
N PHE A 397 11.69 -7.75 7.23
CA PHE A 397 10.43 -7.78 6.50
C PHE A 397 9.24 -7.39 7.38
N GLY A 398 8.15 -7.01 6.74
CA GLY A 398 6.90 -6.55 7.35
C GLY A 398 5.66 -7.23 6.80
N GLY A 399 4.51 -6.56 6.95
CA GLY A 399 3.19 -7.13 6.66
C GLY A 399 2.63 -7.99 7.81
N LEU A 400 3.16 -7.83 9.02
CA LEU A 400 2.79 -8.63 10.19
C LEU A 400 1.79 -7.91 11.10
N ALA A 401 0.82 -8.67 11.60
CA ALA A 401 -0.08 -8.25 12.67
C ALA A 401 0.52 -8.58 14.04
N PRO A 402 0.23 -7.80 15.10
CA PRO A 402 0.66 -8.12 16.46
C PRO A 402 0.04 -9.42 16.97
N GLU A 403 0.71 -10.08 17.92
CA GLU A 403 0.22 -11.31 18.60
C GLU A 403 -0.29 -12.40 17.65
N THR A 404 0.33 -12.52 16.48
CA THR A 404 -0.12 -13.40 15.40
C THR A 404 0.97 -14.41 15.05
N ALA A 405 0.57 -15.67 14.95
CA ALA A 405 1.45 -16.75 14.51
C ALA A 405 1.51 -16.81 12.97
N TYR A 406 2.72 -16.89 12.43
CA TYR A 406 3.01 -16.90 11.01
C TYR A 406 3.92 -18.07 10.63
N TYR A 407 3.64 -18.63 9.45
CA TYR A 407 4.55 -19.41 8.64
C TYR A 407 5.21 -18.46 7.65
N VAL A 408 6.52 -18.26 7.79
CA VAL A 408 7.35 -17.45 6.89
C VAL A 408 8.03 -18.41 5.93
N ALA A 409 7.60 -18.41 4.67
CA ALA A 409 8.07 -19.31 3.65
C ALA A 409 8.98 -18.56 2.67
N VAL A 410 10.11 -19.18 2.31
CA VAL A 410 11.09 -18.62 1.39
C VAL A 410 11.52 -19.66 0.35
N ARG A 411 11.73 -19.20 -0.88
CA ARG A 411 12.40 -19.97 -1.94
C ARG A 411 13.25 -19.07 -2.82
N ALA A 412 14.28 -19.64 -3.43
CA ALA A 412 15.06 -18.99 -4.48
C ALA A 412 14.49 -19.37 -5.85
N LEU A 413 14.62 -18.47 -6.82
CA LEU A 413 14.33 -18.70 -8.24
C LEU A 413 15.60 -18.44 -9.05
N ASP A 414 15.89 -19.31 -10.01
CA ASP A 414 16.97 -19.12 -10.97
C ASP A 414 16.54 -18.29 -12.19
N ARG A 415 17.43 -18.23 -13.19
CA ARG A 415 17.22 -17.54 -14.46
C ARG A 415 16.14 -18.19 -15.35
N CYS A 416 15.88 -19.47 -15.18
CA CYS A 416 14.84 -20.24 -15.88
C CYS A 416 13.50 -20.25 -15.13
N GLY A 417 13.42 -19.52 -14.00
CA GLY A 417 12.24 -19.47 -13.15
C GLY A 417 11.96 -20.78 -12.41
N LEU A 418 12.93 -21.70 -12.33
CA LEU A 418 12.81 -22.89 -11.49
C LEU A 418 13.10 -22.49 -10.04
N GLY A 419 12.32 -23.06 -9.13
CA GLY A 419 12.40 -22.74 -7.72
C GLY A 419 13.10 -23.80 -6.90
N SER A 420 13.83 -23.35 -5.88
CA SER A 420 14.31 -24.22 -4.81
C SER A 420 13.14 -24.93 -4.09
N PRO A 421 13.43 -25.98 -3.29
CA PRO A 421 12.53 -26.39 -2.23
C PRO A 421 12.12 -25.20 -1.36
N ILE A 422 10.86 -25.19 -0.93
CA ILE A 422 10.33 -24.15 -0.04
C ILE A 422 10.82 -24.43 1.37
N ALA A 423 11.53 -23.47 1.95
CA ALA A 423 11.89 -23.49 3.36
C ALA A 423 10.89 -22.67 4.17
N VAL A 424 10.55 -23.13 5.37
CA VAL A 424 9.54 -22.48 6.23
C VAL A 424 10.07 -22.33 7.65
N ALA A 425 9.91 -21.14 8.22
CA ALA A 425 10.15 -20.85 9.61
C ALA A 425 8.85 -20.38 10.28
N GLU A 426 8.59 -20.83 11.51
CA GLU A 426 7.47 -20.35 12.31
C GLU A 426 7.91 -19.16 13.17
N TYR A 427 7.07 -18.13 13.23
CA TYR A 427 7.32 -16.94 14.04
C TYR A 427 6.01 -16.37 14.59
N THR A 428 6.02 -15.95 15.85
CA THR A 428 4.89 -15.27 16.49
C THR A 428 5.31 -13.86 16.86
N THR A 429 4.60 -12.87 16.34
CA THR A 429 4.86 -11.46 16.67
C THR A 429 4.52 -11.16 18.13
N PRO A 430 5.29 -10.27 18.78
CA PRO A 430 4.98 -9.80 20.13
C PRO A 430 3.74 -8.88 20.13
N ALA A 431 3.25 -8.60 21.35
CA ALA A 431 2.24 -7.58 21.57
C ALA A 431 2.78 -6.16 21.31
N ILE A 432 1.88 -5.23 21.01
CA ILE A 432 2.24 -3.81 20.82
C ILE A 432 2.79 -3.25 22.14
N GLU A 433 4.05 -2.81 22.16
CA GLU A 433 4.61 -2.05 23.27
C GLU A 433 4.09 -0.60 23.24
N PHE A 434 2.99 -0.35 23.97
CA PHE A 434 2.52 1.01 24.19
C PHE A 434 3.50 1.76 25.11
N THR A 435 4.26 2.68 24.54
CA THR A 435 4.98 3.66 25.36
C THR A 435 3.98 4.60 26.01
N THR A 436 3.78 4.45 27.32
CA THR A 436 2.96 5.38 28.09
C THR A 436 3.69 6.72 28.20
N VAL A 437 3.30 7.69 27.39
CA VAL A 437 3.77 9.07 27.57
C VAL A 437 3.15 9.58 28.86
N SER A 438 3.94 9.73 29.91
CA SER A 438 3.46 10.29 31.18
C SER A 438 2.77 11.64 30.90
N PRO A 439 1.47 11.81 31.16
CA PRO A 439 0.74 12.96 30.66
C PRO A 439 1.22 14.26 31.32
N CYS A 440 1.37 15.32 30.52
CA CYS A 440 1.38 16.67 31.06
C CYS A 440 -0.06 17.11 31.36
N PHE A 441 -0.72 16.48 32.35
CA PHE A 441 -2.11 16.73 32.75
C PHE A 441 -2.55 18.20 32.73
N VAL A 442 -1.80 19.08 33.38
CA VAL A 442 -2.14 20.51 33.51
C VAL A 442 -2.01 21.24 32.16
N ALA A 443 -0.98 20.93 31.38
CA ALA A 443 -0.80 21.52 30.05
C ALA A 443 -1.87 20.99 29.08
N THR A 444 -2.13 19.68 29.05
CA THR A 444 -3.22 19.10 28.25
C THR A 444 -4.58 19.74 28.60
N ALA A 445 -4.83 20.01 29.89
CA ALA A 445 -6.04 20.72 30.32
C ALA A 445 -6.13 22.15 29.78
N ALA A 446 -5.00 22.87 29.74
CA ALA A 446 -4.95 24.25 29.28
C ALA A 446 -5.13 24.37 27.74
N TRP A 447 -4.41 23.55 26.97
CA TRP A 447 -4.43 23.58 25.50
C TRP A 447 -5.55 22.73 24.88
N GLY A 448 -6.19 21.85 25.65
CA GLY A 448 -7.31 21.02 25.18
C GLY A 448 -6.93 19.81 24.34
N THR A 449 -5.64 19.64 24.05
CA THR A 449 -5.09 18.50 23.30
C THR A 449 -3.74 18.11 23.90
N PRO A 450 -3.42 16.81 24.01
CA PRO A 450 -2.09 16.35 24.42
C PRO A 450 -1.03 16.55 23.33
N MET A 451 -1.41 17.01 22.12
CA MET A 451 -0.55 17.16 20.94
C MET A 451 -0.10 18.60 20.67
N ALA A 452 -0.42 19.57 21.54
CA ALA A 452 0.05 20.94 21.35
C ALA A 452 1.59 21.00 21.36
N SER A 453 2.17 21.78 20.44
CA SER A 453 3.63 21.88 20.28
C SER A 453 4.35 22.27 21.57
N GLU A 454 3.70 23.09 22.39
CA GLU A 454 4.12 23.57 23.71
C GLU A 454 4.27 22.41 24.70
N ILE A 455 3.36 21.43 24.63
CA ILE A 455 3.39 20.23 25.47
C ILE A 455 4.55 19.33 25.06
N GLY A 456 4.81 19.21 23.76
CA GLY A 456 5.97 18.50 23.23
C GLY A 456 7.28 19.02 23.82
N ALA A 457 7.43 20.36 23.86
CA ALA A 457 8.62 20.99 24.44
C ALA A 457 8.78 20.71 25.93
N LEU A 458 7.70 20.86 26.71
CA LEU A 458 7.71 20.57 28.14
C LEU A 458 8.01 19.10 28.45
N ARG A 459 7.50 18.16 27.63
CA ARG A 459 7.81 16.72 27.77
C ARG A 459 9.28 16.44 27.54
N ARG A 460 9.86 16.92 26.44
CA ARG A 460 11.29 16.74 26.14
C ARG A 460 12.17 17.34 27.22
N PHE A 461 11.83 18.52 27.73
CA PHE A 461 12.53 19.13 28.85
C PHE A 461 12.44 18.27 30.12
N ARG A 462 11.25 17.77 30.47
CA ARG A 462 11.07 16.87 31.62
C ARG A 462 11.92 15.61 31.48
N ASP A 463 11.86 14.97 30.32
CA ASP A 463 12.48 13.66 30.12
C ASP A 463 14.02 13.78 30.09
N ARG A 464 14.56 14.85 29.50
CA ARG A 464 16.03 15.07 29.43
C ARG A 464 16.63 15.69 30.68
N HIS A 465 15.96 16.68 31.28
CA HIS A 465 16.54 17.49 32.36
C HIS A 465 15.97 17.21 33.74
N LEU A 466 14.70 16.80 33.86
CA LEU A 466 14.09 16.54 35.17
C LEU A 466 14.22 15.08 35.60
N ARG A 467 14.06 14.11 34.70
CA ARG A 467 14.15 12.69 35.07
C ARG A 467 15.58 12.19 35.32
N SER A 468 16.58 12.89 34.78
CA SER A 468 18.00 12.54 34.89
C SER A 468 18.61 12.76 36.28
N ASN A 469 18.00 13.58 37.15
CA ASN A 469 18.52 13.85 38.50
C ASN A 469 17.45 13.67 39.60
N ALA A 470 17.91 13.43 40.84
CA ALA A 470 17.03 13.07 41.96
C ALA A 470 16.03 14.18 42.33
N VAL A 471 16.44 15.46 42.21
CA VAL A 471 15.58 16.61 42.50
C VAL A 471 14.46 16.72 41.47
N GLY A 472 14.79 16.61 40.19
CA GLY A 472 13.80 16.65 39.12
C GLY A 472 12.84 15.46 39.16
N ARG A 473 13.28 14.26 39.54
CA ARG A 473 12.38 13.11 39.80
C ARG A 473 11.38 13.39 40.92
N GLY A 474 11.81 14.07 41.99
CA GLY A 474 10.91 14.50 43.07
C GLY A 474 9.85 15.49 42.59
N LEU A 475 10.24 16.50 41.79
CA LEU A 475 9.29 17.46 41.20
C LEU A 475 8.29 16.79 40.27
N VAL A 476 8.75 15.84 39.44
CA VAL A 476 7.87 15.05 38.56
C VAL A 476 6.88 14.22 39.37
N SER A 477 7.32 13.57 40.45
CA SER A 477 6.44 12.76 41.32
C SER A 477 5.34 13.61 41.99
N VAL A 478 5.68 14.81 42.48
CA VAL A 478 4.69 15.75 43.03
C VAL A 478 3.71 16.19 41.94
N TYR A 479 4.22 16.51 40.75
CA TYR A 479 3.39 16.88 39.60
C TYR A 479 2.45 15.75 39.17
N GLU A 480 2.90 14.49 39.16
CA GLU A 480 2.08 13.33 38.80
C GLU A 480 1.01 13.03 39.86
N THR A 481 1.26 13.37 41.12
CA THR A 481 0.31 13.20 42.23
C THR A 481 -0.77 14.30 42.24
N VAL A 482 -0.37 15.56 42.02
CA VAL A 482 -1.26 16.73 42.17
C VAL A 482 -1.87 17.17 40.83
N GLY A 483 -1.14 17.00 39.74
CA GLY A 483 -1.49 17.46 38.40
C GLY A 483 -2.86 16.99 37.89
N PRO A 484 -3.30 15.72 38.11
CA PRO A 484 -4.62 15.26 37.68
C PRO A 484 -5.78 16.07 38.29
N HIS A 485 -5.68 16.45 39.57
CA HIS A 485 -6.69 17.25 40.25
C HIS A 485 -6.73 18.70 39.76
N LEU A 486 -5.58 19.30 39.50
CA LEU A 486 -5.53 20.64 38.92
C LEU A 486 -6.09 20.64 37.48
N ALA A 487 -5.79 19.59 36.72
CA ALA A 487 -6.26 19.44 35.35
C ALA A 487 -7.78 19.24 35.23
N SER A 488 -8.44 18.66 36.24
CA SER A 488 -9.92 18.53 36.23
C SER A 488 -10.60 19.88 36.43
N VAL A 489 -10.04 20.75 37.27
CA VAL A 489 -10.57 22.11 37.51
C VAL A 489 -10.30 23.01 36.29
N ILE A 490 -9.07 22.98 35.75
CA ILE A 490 -8.68 23.83 34.61
C ILE A 490 -9.50 23.50 33.37
N ARG A 491 -9.81 22.23 33.10
CA ARG A 491 -10.55 21.83 31.88
C ARG A 491 -11.95 22.45 31.78
N GLN A 492 -12.57 22.80 32.90
CA GLN A 492 -13.96 23.24 32.97
C GLN A 492 -14.13 24.76 32.80
N ASP A 493 -13.03 25.53 32.75
CA ASP A 493 -13.08 27.00 32.78
C ASP A 493 -12.08 27.62 31.79
N ASP A 494 -12.59 28.32 30.78
CA ASP A 494 -11.77 28.94 29.73
C ASP A 494 -10.84 30.05 30.25
N GLY A 495 -11.22 30.73 31.33
CA GLY A 495 -10.38 31.71 32.01
C GLY A 495 -9.17 31.06 32.71
N LEU A 496 -9.38 29.94 33.42
CA LEU A 496 -8.31 29.15 34.02
C LEU A 496 -7.40 28.55 32.97
N ARG A 497 -7.93 28.12 31.82
CA ARG A 497 -7.12 27.66 30.68
C ARG A 497 -6.24 28.77 30.13
N ALA A 498 -6.77 29.98 29.95
CA ALA A 498 -6.00 31.13 29.51
C ALA A 498 -4.90 31.52 30.52
N ALA A 499 -5.25 31.58 31.81
CA ALA A 499 -4.31 31.87 32.89
C ALA A 499 -3.19 30.81 32.97
N THR A 500 -3.55 29.53 32.83
CA THR A 500 -2.58 28.43 32.85
C THR A 500 -1.64 28.49 31.65
N ARG A 501 -2.14 28.81 30.44
CA ARG A 501 -1.30 29.03 29.25
C ARG A 501 -0.32 30.19 29.47
N ALA A 502 -0.79 31.30 30.04
CA ALA A 502 0.07 32.44 30.35
C ALA A 502 1.14 32.11 31.41
N ALA A 503 0.79 31.34 32.45
CA ALA A 503 1.71 30.91 33.48
C ALA A 503 2.77 29.91 32.96
N LEU A 504 2.39 29.03 32.03
CA LEU A 504 3.29 28.05 31.43
C LEU A 504 4.15 28.60 30.28
N ALA A 505 3.75 29.72 29.65
CA ALA A 505 4.46 30.34 28.53
C ALA A 505 5.97 30.56 28.76
N PRO A 506 6.45 31.13 29.90
CA PRO A 506 7.89 31.30 30.11
C PRO A 506 8.64 29.96 30.22
N PHE A 507 8.01 28.93 30.79
CA PHE A 507 8.60 27.60 30.90
C PHE A 507 8.62 26.88 29.56
N VAL A 508 7.61 27.08 28.71
CA VAL A 508 7.60 26.59 27.33
C VAL A 508 8.71 27.25 26.53
N ALA A 509 8.88 28.57 26.64
CA ALA A 509 9.95 29.29 25.96
C ALA A 509 11.34 28.80 26.40
N LEU A 510 11.54 28.62 27.71
CA LEU A 510 12.76 28.03 28.24
C LEU A 510 12.98 26.59 27.76
N ALA A 511 11.93 25.76 27.78
CA ALA A 511 11.98 24.39 27.30
C ALA A 511 12.36 24.32 25.83
N ARG A 512 11.84 25.21 24.97
CA ARG A 512 12.22 25.30 23.54
C ARG A 512 13.67 25.69 23.30
N VAL A 513 14.30 26.39 24.24
CA VAL A 513 15.72 26.78 24.17
C VAL A 513 16.65 25.66 24.67
N LEU A 514 16.16 24.83 25.59
CA LEU A 514 16.94 23.79 26.26
C LEU A 514 16.64 22.36 25.77
N GLU A 515 15.62 22.21 24.92
CA GLU A 515 15.38 21.03 24.10
C GLU A 515 16.26 21.02 22.86
#